data_AF-A0A4S4E2J1-F1
#
_entry.id   AF-A0A4S4E2J1-F1
#
_cell.length_a   1.000
_cell.length_b   1.000
_cell.length_c   1.000
_cell.angle_alpha   90.00
_cell.angle_beta   90.00
_cell.angle_gamma   90.00
#
_symmetry.space_group_name_H-M   'P 1'
#
loop_
_entity.id
_entity.type
_entity.pdbx_description
1 polymer ?
#
loop_
_entity_poly.entity_id
_entity_poly.type
_entity_poly.pdbx_seq_one_letter_code
_entity_poly.pdbx_strand_id
1 'polypeptide(L)'
;MAETTNKEPSNEEEEEDYMGDLSQFLPLETTAPSKSLVQMGYTPGSTLGKEGSGLAEPVGLEIRWTRAGIGQEDPRKKKRKREDERMEWEREKEEALMEDFGCRHKEQWQSRRIVVNYHKVKATLEQLENKEVVAEADKDEKDAEYEEKEEEITTEEELHGTRNLELGRLQQATLNFE
;
A
#
# COMPACT_ATOMS: atom_id res chain seq x y z
N MET A 1 -28.75 23.68 22.07
CA MET A 1 -29.64 22.70 21.42
C MET A 1 -28.78 21.48 21.16
N ALA A 2 -29.13 20.32 21.71
CA ALA A 2 -28.38 19.09 21.51
C ALA A 2 -28.89 18.43 20.21
N GLU A 3 -28.06 18.41 19.18
CA GLU A 3 -28.34 17.67 17.95
C GLU A 3 -28.06 16.19 18.23
N THR A 4 -29.13 15.41 18.42
CA THR A 4 -29.04 13.95 18.42
C THR A 4 -28.84 13.51 16.97
N THR A 5 -27.61 13.18 16.60
CA THR A 5 -27.31 12.54 15.32
C THR A 5 -27.96 11.16 15.33
N ASN A 6 -29.15 11.04 14.71
CA ASN A 6 -29.73 9.75 14.34
C ASN A 6 -28.80 9.11 13.30
N LYS A 7 -27.83 8.34 13.78
CA LYS A 7 -27.02 7.48 12.93
C LYS A 7 -27.89 6.27 12.66
N GLU A 8 -28.46 6.21 11.45
CA GLU A 8 -29.13 4.99 10.99
C GLU A 8 -28.14 3.84 11.16
N PRO A 9 -28.54 2.75 11.85
CA PRO A 9 -27.66 1.62 12.04
C PRO A 9 -27.25 1.10 10.66
N SER A 10 -25.98 0.75 10.58
CA SER A 10 -25.42 0.16 9.38
C SER A 10 -26.10 -1.20 9.16
N ASN A 11 -26.38 -1.57 7.90
CA ASN A 11 -26.92 -2.90 7.58
C ASN A 11 -26.15 -4.05 8.28
N GLU A 12 -24.84 -3.92 8.46
CA GLU A 12 -24.01 -4.91 9.19
C GLU A 12 -24.40 -5.01 10.68
N GLU A 13 -24.73 -3.89 11.33
CA GLU A 13 -25.20 -3.87 12.71
C GLU A 13 -26.59 -4.52 12.81
N GLU A 14 -27.47 -4.24 11.84
CA GLU A 14 -28.78 -4.89 11.75
C GLU A 14 -28.69 -6.40 11.43
N GLU A 15 -27.70 -6.81 10.63
CA GLU A 15 -27.41 -8.21 10.31
C GLU A 15 -26.87 -8.98 11.51
N GLU A 16 -25.90 -8.41 12.23
CA GLU A 16 -25.33 -8.99 13.44
C GLU A 16 -26.43 -9.17 14.50
N ASP A 17 -27.28 -8.16 14.67
CA ASP A 17 -28.43 -8.22 15.56
C ASP A 17 -29.46 -9.26 15.10
N TYR A 18 -29.78 -9.33 13.80
CA TYR A 18 -30.74 -10.30 13.26
C TYR A 18 -30.23 -11.75 13.36
N MET A 19 -28.95 -12.00 13.05
CA MET A 19 -28.34 -13.33 13.16
C MET A 19 -28.22 -13.78 14.62
N GLY A 20 -27.95 -12.84 15.53
CA GLY A 20 -27.98 -13.07 16.97
C GLY A 20 -29.37 -13.45 17.46
N ASP A 21 -30.42 -12.78 17.00
CA ASP A 21 -31.81 -13.04 17.37
C ASP A 21 -32.32 -14.39 16.81
N LEU A 22 -31.98 -14.72 15.55
CA LEU A 22 -32.39 -15.97 14.93
C LEU A 22 -31.88 -17.20 15.68
N SER A 23 -30.68 -17.12 16.26
CA SER A 23 -30.10 -18.19 17.08
C SER A 23 -30.93 -18.51 18.34
N GLN A 24 -31.69 -17.53 18.85
CA GLN A 24 -32.54 -17.67 20.04
C GLN A 24 -33.83 -18.44 19.73
N PHE A 25 -34.29 -18.41 18.47
CA PHE A 25 -35.51 -19.08 18.02
C PHE A 25 -35.28 -20.51 17.54
N LEU A 26 -34.03 -20.91 17.30
CA LEU A 26 -33.71 -22.28 16.92
C LEU A 26 -33.65 -23.17 18.19
N PRO A 27 -34.44 -24.25 18.27
CA PRO A 27 -34.39 -25.13 19.43
C PRO A 27 -33.04 -25.85 19.51
N LEU A 28 -32.45 -25.92 20.72
CA LEU A 28 -31.16 -26.57 21.01
C LEU A 28 -31.10 -28.05 20.56
N GLU A 29 -32.25 -28.69 20.34
CA GLU A 29 -32.36 -30.08 19.87
C GLU A 29 -32.03 -30.28 18.37
N THR A 30 -31.76 -29.22 17.61
CA THR A 30 -31.48 -29.26 16.16
C THR A 30 -30.17 -29.94 15.76
N THR A 31 -29.28 -30.24 16.72
CA THR A 31 -28.02 -30.95 16.45
C THR A 31 -28.21 -32.42 16.10
N ALA A 32 -29.33 -33.03 16.50
CA ALA A 32 -29.66 -34.41 16.18
C ALA A 32 -30.54 -34.48 14.91
N PRO A 33 -30.28 -35.45 14.01
CA PRO A 33 -31.17 -35.67 12.87
C PRO A 33 -32.57 -36.01 13.39
N SER A 34 -33.60 -35.45 12.75
CA SER A 34 -34.98 -35.68 13.18
C SER A 34 -35.29 -37.19 13.23
N LYS A 35 -35.98 -37.62 14.29
CA LYS A 35 -36.32 -39.04 14.54
C LYS A 35 -37.06 -39.67 13.35
N SER A 36 -37.88 -38.88 12.66
CA SER A 36 -38.58 -39.28 11.44
C SER A 36 -37.63 -39.61 10.28
N LEU A 37 -36.56 -38.83 10.09
CA LEU A 37 -35.57 -39.05 9.04
C LEU A 37 -34.87 -40.41 9.23
N VAL A 38 -34.48 -40.70 10.48
CA VAL A 38 -33.86 -41.99 10.85
C VAL A 38 -34.83 -43.16 10.63
N GLN A 39 -36.11 -42.99 10.98
CA GLN A 39 -37.14 -44.01 10.75
C GLN A 39 -37.37 -44.30 9.25
N MET A 40 -37.09 -43.33 8.38
CA MET A 40 -37.17 -43.48 6.93
C MET A 40 -35.89 -44.09 6.32
N GLY A 41 -34.91 -44.49 7.14
CA GLY A 41 -33.68 -45.14 6.70
C GLY A 41 -32.50 -44.20 6.49
N TYR A 42 -32.58 -42.94 6.96
CA TYR A 42 -31.40 -42.08 7.01
C TYR A 42 -30.42 -42.55 8.06
N THR A 43 -29.17 -42.74 7.66
CA THR A 43 -28.06 -43.00 8.56
C THR A 43 -27.33 -41.68 8.84
N PRO A 44 -27.12 -41.31 10.12
CA PRO A 44 -26.35 -40.11 10.46
C PRO A 44 -24.98 -40.12 9.79
N GLY A 45 -24.66 -39.08 9.02
CA GLY A 45 -23.42 -38.97 8.26
C GLY A 45 -23.50 -39.48 6.82
N SER A 46 -24.62 -40.09 6.40
CA SER A 46 -24.89 -40.37 4.99
C SER A 46 -25.61 -39.20 4.34
N THR A 47 -25.27 -38.93 3.09
CA THR A 47 -26.01 -38.05 2.21
C THR A 47 -27.32 -38.73 1.77
N LEU A 48 -28.31 -37.94 1.39
CA LEU A 48 -29.58 -38.44 0.86
C LEU A 48 -29.42 -38.89 -0.60
N GLY A 49 -30.19 -39.91 -1.03
CA GLY A 49 -30.18 -40.43 -2.41
C GLY A 49 -29.82 -41.91 -2.50
N LYS A 50 -30.14 -42.57 -3.63
CA LYS A 50 -29.96 -44.03 -3.82
C LYS A 50 -28.52 -44.52 -3.65
N GLU A 51 -27.55 -43.67 -4.00
CA GLU A 51 -26.11 -43.96 -3.89
C GLU A 51 -25.40 -42.98 -2.94
N GLY A 52 -26.15 -42.22 -2.13
CA GLY A 52 -25.55 -41.13 -1.35
C GLY A 52 -24.98 -40.01 -2.23
N SER A 53 -25.60 -39.72 -3.36
CA SER A 53 -25.16 -38.66 -4.28
C SER A 53 -25.61 -37.24 -3.89
N GLY A 54 -26.40 -37.10 -2.81
CA GLY A 54 -26.87 -35.81 -2.32
C GLY A 54 -25.78 -34.99 -1.63
N LEU A 55 -26.06 -33.70 -1.42
CA LEU A 55 -25.20 -32.79 -0.67
C LEU A 55 -25.47 -32.95 0.84
N ALA A 56 -24.43 -33.13 1.64
CA ALA A 56 -24.56 -33.26 3.11
C ALA A 56 -24.74 -31.91 3.79
N GLU A 57 -24.05 -30.89 3.28
CA GLU A 57 -24.12 -29.53 3.80
C GLU A 57 -25.20 -28.72 3.06
N PRO A 58 -25.91 -27.82 3.75
CA PRO A 58 -26.85 -26.93 3.09
C PRO A 58 -26.12 -26.02 2.10
N VAL A 59 -26.78 -25.69 0.99
CA VAL A 59 -26.24 -24.75 0.00
C VAL A 59 -26.22 -23.34 0.59
N GLY A 60 -25.08 -22.67 0.52
CA GLY A 60 -24.94 -21.26 0.92
C GLY A 60 -25.76 -20.34 0.01
N LEU A 61 -26.42 -19.35 0.61
CA LEU A 61 -27.20 -18.34 -0.09
C LEU A 61 -26.59 -16.95 0.14
N GLU A 62 -26.41 -16.19 -0.94
CA GLU A 62 -26.04 -14.76 -0.85
C GLU A 62 -27.33 -13.93 -0.83
N ILE A 63 -27.68 -13.41 0.34
CA ILE A 63 -28.86 -12.56 0.51
C ILE A 63 -28.50 -11.13 0.08
N ARG A 64 -29.28 -10.56 -0.84
CA ARG A 64 -29.17 -9.15 -1.21
C ARG A 64 -30.22 -8.35 -0.45
N TRP A 65 -29.81 -7.43 0.41
CA TRP A 65 -30.76 -6.53 1.10
C TRP A 65 -31.38 -5.47 0.20
N THR A 66 -30.67 -5.09 -0.86
CA THR A 66 -31.14 -4.02 -1.75
C THR A 66 -32.01 -4.56 -2.88
N ARG A 67 -33.04 -3.78 -3.26
CA ARG A 67 -33.89 -4.07 -4.44
C ARG A 67 -33.23 -3.65 -5.76
N ALA A 68 -31.92 -3.42 -5.76
CA ALA A 68 -31.17 -3.03 -6.94
C ALA A 68 -31.12 -4.17 -7.97
N GLY A 69 -31.08 -3.82 -9.26
CA GLY A 69 -30.98 -4.79 -10.33
C GLY A 69 -29.79 -5.73 -10.18
N ILE A 70 -29.95 -6.96 -10.65
CA ILE A 70 -28.87 -7.97 -10.69
C ILE A 70 -27.70 -7.38 -11.50
N GLY A 71 -26.49 -7.48 -10.97
CA GLY A 71 -25.27 -6.91 -11.56
C GLY A 71 -24.92 -5.49 -11.11
N GLN A 72 -25.80 -4.80 -10.36
CA GLN A 72 -25.38 -3.59 -9.64
C GLN A 72 -24.65 -3.98 -8.37
N GLU A 73 -23.38 -3.56 -8.29
CA GLU A 73 -22.58 -3.64 -7.07
C GLU A 73 -23.23 -2.84 -5.94
N ASP A 74 -23.21 -3.42 -4.74
CA ASP A 74 -23.70 -2.72 -3.57
C ASP A 74 -22.95 -1.39 -3.39
N PRO A 75 -23.64 -0.31 -2.98
CA PRO A 75 -23.04 1.02 -2.85
C PRO A 75 -21.75 1.04 -2.01
N ARG A 76 -21.61 0.12 -1.04
CA ARG A 76 -20.41 -0.05 -0.21
C ARG A 76 -19.24 -0.67 -0.97
N LYS A 77 -19.44 -1.77 -1.71
CA LYS A 77 -18.41 -2.40 -2.57
C LYS A 77 -17.88 -1.36 -3.57
N LYS A 78 -18.78 -0.57 -4.15
CA LYS A 78 -18.44 0.52 -5.07
C LYS A 78 -17.66 1.65 -4.40
N LYS A 79 -17.97 2.01 -3.15
CA LYS A 79 -17.25 3.04 -2.40
C LYS A 79 -15.82 2.61 -2.08
N ARG A 80 -15.64 1.39 -1.58
CA ARG A 80 -14.32 0.83 -1.27
C ARG A 80 -13.43 0.79 -2.51
N LYS A 81 -13.96 0.27 -3.62
CA LYS A 81 -13.24 0.25 -4.91
C LYS A 81 -12.79 1.63 -5.37
N ARG A 82 -13.64 2.65 -5.26
CA ARG A 82 -13.30 4.04 -5.61
C ARG A 82 -12.25 4.66 -4.68
N GLU A 83 -12.18 4.22 -3.44
CA GLU A 83 -11.20 4.68 -2.48
C GLU A 83 -9.83 4.04 -2.76
N ASP A 84 -9.81 2.74 -3.04
CA ASP A 84 -8.62 2.01 -3.48
C ASP A 84 -8.03 2.64 -4.76
N GLU A 85 -8.87 2.88 -5.77
CA GLU A 85 -8.48 3.57 -7.03
C GLU A 85 -7.92 4.98 -6.77
N ARG A 86 -8.42 5.69 -5.76
CA ARG A 86 -7.92 7.02 -5.39
C ARG A 86 -6.55 6.93 -4.72
N MET A 87 -6.36 5.97 -3.84
CA MET A 87 -5.09 5.72 -3.16
C MET A 87 -4.00 5.33 -4.17
N GLU A 88 -4.34 4.45 -5.12
CA GLU A 88 -3.43 4.07 -6.21
C GLU A 88 -3.05 5.27 -7.08
N TRP A 89 -4.03 6.09 -7.46
CA TRP A 89 -3.77 7.31 -8.23
C TRP A 89 -2.83 8.29 -7.50
N GLU A 90 -3.04 8.52 -6.20
CA GLU A 90 -2.13 9.40 -5.44
C GLU A 90 -0.72 8.78 -5.32
N ARG A 91 -0.60 7.45 -5.19
CA ARG A 91 0.69 6.78 -5.17
C ARG A 91 1.43 6.94 -6.51
N GLU A 92 0.75 6.69 -7.62
CA GLU A 92 1.33 6.86 -8.97
C GLU A 92 1.77 8.30 -9.21
N LYS A 93 0.98 9.27 -8.75
CA LYS A 93 1.30 10.69 -8.84
C LYS A 93 2.52 11.06 -7.99
N GLU A 94 2.65 10.50 -6.79
CA GLU A 94 3.84 10.69 -5.94
C GLU A 94 5.08 10.07 -6.58
N GLU A 95 4.97 8.85 -7.11
CA GLU A 95 6.05 8.15 -7.82
C GLU A 95 6.54 8.94 -9.04
N ALA A 96 5.61 9.43 -9.88
CA ALA A 96 5.95 10.27 -11.03
C ALA A 96 6.65 11.57 -10.61
N LEU A 97 6.22 12.19 -9.49
CA LEU A 97 6.88 13.39 -8.97
C LEU A 97 8.30 13.10 -8.47
N MET A 98 8.53 11.92 -7.90
CA MET A 98 9.84 11.49 -7.41
C MET A 98 10.82 11.16 -8.56
N GLU A 99 10.33 10.56 -9.64
CA GLU A 99 11.11 10.36 -10.87
C GLU A 99 11.59 11.71 -11.46
N ASP A 100 10.68 12.68 -11.57
CA ASP A 100 10.98 14.03 -12.05
C ASP A 100 12.06 14.73 -11.20
N PHE A 101 11.98 14.58 -9.87
CA PHE A 101 12.96 15.17 -8.95
C PHE A 101 14.36 14.54 -9.13
N GLY A 102 14.43 13.22 -9.28
CA GLY A 102 15.68 12.50 -9.50
C GLY A 102 16.37 12.90 -10.80
N CYS A 103 15.62 13.13 -11.88
CA CYS A 103 16.15 13.61 -13.16
C CYS A 103 16.74 15.02 -13.04
N ARG A 104 16.02 15.95 -12.40
CA ARG A 104 16.47 17.34 -12.22
C ARG A 104 17.75 17.43 -11.40
N HIS A 105 17.87 16.63 -10.35
CA HIS A 105 19.06 16.62 -9.50
C HIS A 105 20.30 16.12 -10.27
N LYS A 106 20.14 15.04 -11.04
CA LYS A 106 21.22 14.48 -11.89
C LYS A 106 21.67 15.45 -12.99
N GLU A 107 20.72 16.14 -13.62
CA GLU A 107 21.00 17.12 -14.68
C GLU A 107 21.77 18.34 -14.15
N GLN A 108 21.39 18.84 -12.97
CA GLN A 108 22.12 19.93 -12.30
C GLN A 108 23.56 19.52 -11.95
N TRP A 109 23.76 18.30 -11.45
CA TRP A 109 25.10 17.79 -11.13
C TRP A 109 25.99 17.66 -12.37
N GLN A 110 25.43 17.13 -13.47
CA GLN A 110 26.15 17.05 -14.75
C GLN A 110 26.55 18.44 -15.28
N SER A 111 25.65 19.42 -15.20
CA SER A 111 25.96 20.80 -15.61
C SER A 111 27.08 21.42 -14.78
N ARG A 112 27.08 21.26 -13.45
CA ARG A 112 28.14 21.77 -12.57
C ARG A 112 29.51 21.18 -12.92
N ARG A 113 29.59 19.86 -13.12
CA ARG A 113 30.84 19.18 -13.51
C ARG A 113 31.40 19.68 -14.85
N ILE A 114 30.53 19.96 -15.82
CA ILE A 114 30.96 20.51 -17.11
C ILE A 114 31.65 21.87 -16.91
N VAL A 115 31.09 22.74 -16.07
CA VAL A 115 31.65 24.06 -15.76
C VAL A 115 33.00 23.92 -15.06
N VAL A 116 33.10 23.09 -14.02
CA VAL A 116 34.35 22.83 -13.30
C VAL A 116 35.43 22.29 -14.25
N ASN A 117 35.09 21.32 -15.10
CA ASN A 117 36.03 20.77 -16.08
C ASN A 117 36.50 21.81 -17.10
N TYR A 118 35.60 22.69 -17.56
CA TYR A 118 35.96 23.79 -18.45
C TYR A 118 36.97 24.74 -17.79
N HIS A 119 36.77 25.12 -16.54
CA HIS A 119 37.69 25.99 -15.81
C HIS A 119 39.06 25.33 -15.60
N LYS A 120 39.09 24.03 -15.25
CA LYS A 120 40.34 23.25 -15.14
C LYS A 120 41.13 23.20 -16.45
N VAL A 121 40.46 22.93 -17.56
CA VAL A 121 41.09 22.90 -18.89
C VAL A 121 41.54 24.30 -19.32
N LYS A 122 40.76 25.34 -19.02
CA LYS A 122 41.12 26.73 -19.32
C LYS A 122 42.38 27.16 -18.56
N ALA A 123 42.48 26.85 -17.27
CA ALA A 123 43.65 27.17 -16.45
C ALA A 123 44.93 26.47 -16.95
N THR A 124 44.83 25.18 -17.30
CA THR A 124 45.97 24.43 -17.87
C THR A 124 46.38 24.94 -19.25
N LEU A 125 45.43 25.36 -20.08
CA LEU A 125 45.71 25.96 -21.38
C LEU A 125 46.43 27.31 -21.25
N GLU A 126 46.00 28.17 -20.32
CA GLU A 126 46.66 29.45 -20.03
C GLU A 126 48.11 29.25 -19.54
N GLN A 127 48.36 28.22 -18.73
CA GLN A 127 49.72 27.82 -18.32
C GLN A 127 50.59 27.41 -19.52
N LEU A 128 50.04 26.65 -20.47
CA LEU A 128 50.77 26.19 -21.66
C LEU A 128 51.03 27.31 -22.68
N GLU A 129 50.15 28.30 -22.75
CA GLU A 129 50.29 29.43 -23.65
C GLU A 129 51.36 30.46 -23.21
N ASN A 130 52.07 30.21 -22.10
CA ASN A 130 53.12 31.09 -21.55
C ASN A 130 52.66 32.55 -21.40
N LYS A 131 51.35 32.77 -21.20
CA LYS A 131 50.84 34.06 -20.75
C LYS A 131 51.27 34.20 -19.30
N GLU A 132 51.99 35.27 -19.00
CA GLU A 132 52.59 35.54 -17.69
C GLU A 132 51.56 35.32 -16.55
N VAL A 133 51.75 34.25 -15.78
CA VAL A 133 50.90 33.93 -14.63
C VAL A 133 51.26 34.90 -13.51
N VAL A 134 50.52 36.01 -13.42
CA VAL A 134 50.34 36.67 -12.13
C VAL A 134 49.55 35.68 -11.29
N ALA A 135 50.22 35.05 -10.32
CA ALA A 135 49.60 34.10 -9.43
C ALA A 135 48.52 34.80 -8.58
N GLU A 136 47.28 34.80 -9.06
CA GLU A 136 46.10 34.86 -8.20
C GLU A 136 45.86 33.46 -7.64
N ALA A 137 46.80 33.00 -6.82
CA ALA A 137 46.54 31.91 -5.91
C ALA A 137 45.50 32.41 -4.88
N ASP A 138 44.47 31.60 -4.62
CA ASP A 138 43.88 31.38 -3.27
C ASP A 138 42.35 31.28 -3.20
N LYS A 139 41.59 31.40 -4.30
CA LYS A 139 40.11 31.27 -4.23
C LYS A 139 39.55 30.02 -4.93
N ASP A 140 39.93 29.76 -6.17
CA ASP A 140 39.22 28.74 -6.97
C ASP A 140 39.57 27.28 -6.61
N GLU A 141 40.76 27.02 -6.05
CA GLU A 141 41.20 25.67 -5.67
C GLU A 141 40.53 25.18 -4.37
N LYS A 142 40.28 26.08 -3.41
CA LYS A 142 39.60 25.76 -2.15
C LYS A 142 38.11 25.49 -2.36
N ASP A 143 37.47 26.26 -3.24
CA ASP A 143 36.04 26.10 -3.52
C ASP A 143 35.77 24.77 -4.27
N ALA A 144 36.68 24.35 -5.17
CA ALA A 144 36.58 23.06 -5.85
C ALA A 144 36.76 21.84 -4.92
N GLU A 145 37.67 21.94 -3.93
CA GLU A 145 37.90 20.88 -2.94
C GLU A 145 36.76 20.78 -1.91
N TYR A 146 36.11 21.91 -1.58
CA TYR A 146 34.93 21.93 -0.72
C TYR A 146 33.68 21.38 -1.43
N GLU A 147 33.46 21.70 -2.72
CA GLU A 147 32.35 21.11 -3.48
C GLU A 147 32.52 19.60 -3.67
N GLU A 148 33.73 19.10 -3.97
CA GLU A 148 33.96 17.65 -4.14
C GLU A 148 33.70 16.85 -2.84
N LYS A 149 34.00 17.43 -1.67
CA LYS A 149 33.70 16.82 -0.36
C LYS A 149 32.21 16.88 0.00
N GLU A 150 31.49 17.96 -0.31
CA GLU A 150 30.03 18.01 -0.12
C GLU A 150 29.28 17.05 -1.06
N GLU A 151 29.79 16.81 -2.27
CA GLU A 151 29.27 15.80 -3.21
C GLU A 151 29.45 14.35 -2.69
N GLU A 152 30.54 14.07 -1.97
CA GLU A 152 30.79 12.76 -1.33
C GLU A 152 29.85 12.53 -0.13
N ILE A 153 29.61 13.58 0.68
CA ILE A 153 28.74 13.51 1.87
C ILE A 153 27.26 13.31 1.50
N THR A 154 26.76 13.97 0.45
CA THR A 154 25.35 13.86 0.02
C THR A 154 25.01 12.52 -0.62
N THR A 155 25.98 11.83 -1.24
CA THR A 155 25.75 10.54 -1.92
C THR A 155 25.85 9.34 -0.99
N GLU A 156 26.72 9.35 0.03
CA GLU A 156 26.80 8.26 1.01
C GLU A 156 25.73 8.37 2.10
N GLU A 157 25.52 9.54 2.72
CA GLU A 157 24.69 9.63 3.93
C GLU A 157 23.18 9.40 3.67
N GLU A 158 22.65 9.85 2.52
CA GLU A 158 21.21 9.75 2.20
C GLU A 158 20.79 8.31 1.78
N LEU A 159 21.70 7.57 1.13
CA LEU A 159 21.52 6.13 0.80
C LEU A 159 21.64 5.23 2.04
N HIS A 160 22.48 5.61 3.01
CA HIS A 160 22.62 4.86 4.26
C HIS A 160 21.48 5.16 5.27
N GLY A 161 20.95 6.39 5.29
CA GLY A 161 19.83 6.76 6.17
C GLY A 161 18.52 6.04 5.82
N THR A 162 18.18 5.97 4.53
CA THR A 162 16.95 5.31 4.04
C THR A 162 16.96 3.80 4.28
N ARG A 163 18.10 3.13 4.03
CA ARG A 163 18.26 1.68 4.23
C ARG A 163 18.08 1.24 5.69
N ASN A 164 18.56 2.05 6.64
CA ASN A 164 18.43 1.75 8.07
C ASN A 164 16.99 1.96 8.59
N LEU A 165 16.26 2.94 8.05
CA LEU A 165 14.84 3.16 8.36
C LEU A 165 13.96 2.01 7.86
N GLU A 166 14.25 1.45 6.69
CA GLU A 166 13.50 0.29 6.17
C GLU A 166 13.76 -0.99 6.98
N LEU A 167 15.02 -1.24 7.36
CA LEU A 167 15.36 -2.38 8.22
C LEU A 167 14.71 -2.29 9.61
N GLY A 168 14.63 -1.09 10.18
CA GLY A 168 13.94 -0.86 11.46
C GLY A 168 12.43 -1.11 11.39
N ARG A 169 11.78 -0.72 10.27
CA ARG A 169 10.35 -0.97 10.04
C ARG A 169 10.06 -2.46 9.85
N LEU A 170 10.91 -3.18 9.12
CA LEU A 170 10.80 -4.64 8.94
C LEU A 170 10.97 -5.40 10.26
N GLN A 171 11.91 -4.99 11.11
CA GLN A 171 12.12 -5.60 12.43
C GLN A 171 10.94 -5.36 13.38
N GLN A 172 10.35 -4.16 13.37
CA GLN A 172 9.14 -3.87 14.16
C GLN A 172 7.92 -4.65 13.65
N ALA A 173 7.77 -4.79 12.33
CA ALA A 173 6.69 -5.59 11.75
C ALA A 173 6.78 -7.07 12.11
N THR A 174 7.99 -7.63 12.20
CA THR A 174 8.22 -9.02 12.63
C THR A 174 8.00 -9.24 14.13
N LEU A 175 8.27 -8.23 14.96
CA LEU A 175 8.07 -8.30 16.42
C LEU A 175 6.60 -8.17 16.84
N ASN A 176 5.75 -7.57 16.02
CA ASN A 176 4.32 -7.41 16.31
C ASN A 176 3.48 -8.64 15.92
N PHE A 177 4.12 -9.74 15.47
CA PHE A 177 3.46 -10.96 15.00
C PHE A 177 3.78 -12.21 15.86
N GLU A 178 4.48 -12.04 17.00
CA GLU A 178 4.60 -13.02 18.10
C GLU A 178 3.79 -12.54 19.32
#